data_AF-A0A7K8YCF6-F1
#
_entry.id   AF-A0A7K8YCF6-F1
#
_cell.length_a   1.000
_cell.length_b   1.000
_cell.length_c   1.000
_cell.angle_alpha   90.00
_cell.angle_beta   90.00
_cell.angle_gamma   90.00
#
_symmetry.space_group_name_H-M   'P 1'
#
loop_
_entity.id
_entity.type
_entity.pdbx_description
1 polymer ?
#
loop_
_entity_poly.entity_id
_entity_poly.type
_entity_poly.pdbx_seq_one_letter_code
_entity_poly.pdbx_strand_id
1 'polypeptide(L)'
;QAALVQPSSLSANVGETIKITCSEGDSSAYFGWYQQKVPGSAPVTVIYSDNKRPSDIPSRFSGSASGSTGTLTITGVQVEDEAVYYCGS
;
A
#
# COMPACT_ATOMS: atom_id res chain seq x y z
N GLN A 1 -11.50 -5.51 18.37
CA GLN A 1 -10.98 -5.51 17.00
C GLN A 1 -10.56 -4.08 16.68
N ALA A 2 -9.26 -3.78 16.63
CA ALA A 2 -8.81 -2.47 16.21
C ALA A 2 -9.02 -2.38 14.68
N ALA A 3 -9.68 -1.34 14.20
CA ALA A 3 -9.84 -1.12 12.77
C ALA A 3 -8.54 -0.53 12.20
N LEU A 4 -8.12 -1.00 11.02
CA LEU A 4 -7.01 -0.39 10.28
C LEU A 4 -7.37 1.05 9.90
N VAL A 5 -6.43 1.97 10.11
CA VAL A 5 -6.60 3.39 9.81
C VAL A 5 -5.66 3.78 8.66
N GLN A 6 -6.22 4.25 7.55
CA GLN A 6 -5.48 4.76 6.40
C GLN A 6 -6.04 6.13 5.95
N PRO A 7 -5.25 6.98 5.26
CA PRO A 7 -5.76 8.21 4.66
C PRO A 7 -6.93 7.93 3.70
N SER A 8 -7.94 8.78 3.72
CA SER A 8 -9.12 8.63 2.84
C SER A 8 -8.82 8.90 1.36
N SER A 9 -7.85 9.79 1.09
CA SER A 9 -7.40 10.12 -0.26
C SER A 9 -5.99 10.71 -0.20
N LEU A 10 -5.21 10.48 -1.24
CA LEU A 10 -3.90 11.06 -1.46
C LEU A 10 -3.78 11.41 -2.94
N SER A 11 -2.97 12.41 -3.26
CA SER A 11 -2.66 12.80 -4.64
C SER A 11 -1.15 12.96 -4.80
N ALA A 12 -0.67 12.67 -6.01
CA ALA A 12 0.71 12.86 -6.43
C ALA A 12 0.75 13.12 -7.93
N ASN A 13 1.75 13.87 -8.38
CA ASN A 13 2.02 14.07 -9.80
C ASN A 13 2.81 12.89 -10.36
N VAL A 14 2.72 12.69 -11.68
CA VAL A 14 3.55 11.70 -12.39
C VAL A 14 5.04 12.00 -12.13
N GLY A 15 5.79 10.96 -11.77
CA GLY A 15 7.21 11.05 -11.45
C GLY A 15 7.51 11.33 -9.96
N GLU A 16 6.53 11.75 -9.17
CA GLU A 16 6.73 11.97 -7.72
C GLU A 16 6.82 10.65 -6.96
N THR A 17 7.19 10.76 -5.68
CA THR A 17 7.11 9.65 -4.73
C THR A 17 5.96 9.90 -3.78
N ILE A 18 5.06 8.92 -3.65
CA ILE A 18 3.96 8.97 -2.69
C ILE A 18 4.13 7.88 -1.62
N LYS A 19 3.69 8.19 -0.41
CA LYS A 19 3.67 7.25 0.73
C LYS A 19 2.25 7.12 1.24
N ILE A 20 1.76 5.88 1.28
CA ILE A 20 0.46 5.52 1.84
C ILE A 20 0.72 4.83 3.18
N THR A 21 0.13 5.33 4.25
CA THR A 21 0.32 4.77 5.60
C THR A 21 -0.92 4.02 6.06
N CYS A 22 -0.72 2.99 6.86
CA CYS A 22 -1.78 2.26 7.51
C CYS A 22 -1.37 1.92 8.93
N SER A 23 -2.19 2.26 9.90
CA SER A 23 -1.93 2.02 11.31
C SER A 23 -2.90 1.01 11.90
N GLU A 24 -2.38 0.16 12.77
CA GLU A 24 -3.13 -0.81 13.57
C GLU A 24 -2.90 -0.55 15.08
N GLY A 25 -3.75 -1.15 15.93
CA GLY A 25 -3.53 -1.22 17.37
C GLY A 25 -2.51 -2.28 17.82
N ASP A 26 -2.11 -3.21 16.95
CA ASP A 26 -1.12 -4.26 17.23
C ASP A 26 0.19 -3.97 16.51
N SER A 27 1.30 -3.94 17.25
CA SER A 27 2.65 -3.70 16.72
C SER A 27 3.35 -4.96 16.22
N SER A 28 2.75 -6.14 16.42
CA SER A 28 3.28 -7.43 15.97
C SER A 28 2.69 -7.90 14.64
N ALA A 29 1.73 -7.15 14.09
CA ALA A 29 1.08 -7.43 12.84
C ALA A 29 1.99 -7.21 11.62
N TYR A 30 1.80 -8.03 10.60
CA TYR A 30 2.42 -7.86 9.29
C TYR A 30 1.48 -7.05 8.39
N PHE A 31 2.03 -6.13 7.59
CA PHE A 31 1.23 -5.35 6.66
C PHE A 31 1.30 -5.94 5.25
N GLY A 32 0.12 -6.08 4.64
CA GLY A 32 -0.09 -6.31 3.22
C GLY A 32 -0.72 -5.10 2.55
N TRP A 33 -0.42 -4.91 1.27
CA TRP A 33 -0.96 -3.84 0.44
C TRP A 33 -1.58 -4.40 -0.83
N TYR A 34 -2.77 -3.92 -1.15
CA TYR A 34 -3.58 -4.40 -2.27
C TYR A 34 -4.07 -3.22 -3.12
N GLN A 35 -3.97 -3.34 -4.44
CA GLN A 35 -4.39 -2.32 -5.41
C GLN A 35 -5.63 -2.79 -6.15
N GLN A 36 -6.68 -1.97 -6.14
CA GLN A 36 -7.88 -2.18 -6.94
C GLN A 36 -8.05 -1.01 -7.91
N LYS A 37 -7.74 -1.26 -9.20
CA LYS A 37 -7.85 -0.24 -10.25
C LYS A 37 -9.29 -0.05 -10.74
N VAL A 38 -10.07 -1.12 -10.79
CA VAL A 38 -11.44 -1.10 -11.30
C VAL A 38 -12.39 -1.40 -10.16
N PRO A 39 -13.36 -0.50 -9.85
CA PRO A 39 -14.37 -0.78 -8.84
C PRO A 39 -15.09 -2.11 -9.12
N GLY A 40 -15.10 -3.00 -8.12
CA GLY A 40 -15.71 -4.33 -8.23
C GLY A 40 -14.80 -5.43 -8.79
N SER A 41 -13.56 -5.11 -9.21
CA SER A 41 -12.58 -6.15 -9.54
C SER A 41 -11.92 -6.73 -8.29
N ALA A 42 -11.32 -7.91 -8.41
CA ALA A 42 -10.46 -8.42 -7.34
C ALA A 42 -9.24 -7.48 -7.15
N PRO A 43 -8.88 -7.12 -5.90
CA PRO A 43 -7.62 -6.43 -5.63
C PRO A 43 -6.41 -7.30 -5.97
N VAL A 44 -5.33 -6.67 -6.43
CA VAL A 44 -4.04 -7.32 -6.69
C VAL A 44 -3.10 -7.02 -5.53
N THR A 45 -2.41 -8.05 -5.02
CA THR A 45 -1.39 -7.86 -3.98
C THR A 45 -0.17 -7.13 -4.55
N VAL A 46 0.22 -6.03 -3.91
CA VAL A 46 1.37 -5.21 -4.28
C VAL A 46 2.55 -5.49 -3.36
N ILE A 47 2.29 -5.59 -2.05
CA ILE A 47 3.27 -5.94 -1.02
C ILE A 47 2.60 -6.91 -0.03
N TYR A 48 3.36 -7.88 0.48
CA TYR A 48 2.97 -8.78 1.56
C TYR A 48 4.09 -8.90 2.58
N SER A 49 3.77 -9.34 3.81
CA SER A 49 4.74 -9.51 4.89
C SER A 49 5.69 -8.31 5.05
N ASP A 50 5.11 -7.11 5.18
CA ASP A 50 5.73 -5.79 5.32
C ASP A 50 6.49 -5.26 4.11
N ASN A 51 7.33 -6.07 3.48
CA ASN A 51 8.28 -5.59 2.48
C ASN A 51 8.48 -6.55 1.29
N LYS A 52 7.81 -7.70 1.27
CA LYS A 52 7.93 -8.65 0.17
C LYS A 52 7.05 -8.21 -0.97
N ARG A 53 7.64 -8.07 -2.15
CA ARG A 53 6.95 -7.69 -3.38
C ARG A 53 6.83 -8.91 -4.29
N PRO A 54 5.63 -9.24 -4.82
CA PRO A 54 5.51 -10.26 -5.85
C PRO A 54 6.36 -9.94 -7.09
N SER A 55 6.80 -10.95 -7.83
CA SER A 55 7.77 -10.79 -8.92
C SER A 55 7.25 -10.00 -10.12
N ASP A 56 5.94 -10.00 -10.33
CA ASP A 56 5.22 -9.29 -11.39
C ASP A 56 4.88 -7.84 -11.01
N ILE A 57 5.14 -7.43 -9.77
CA ILE A 57 4.93 -6.05 -9.33
C ILE A 57 6.18 -5.21 -9.58
N PRO A 58 6.06 -4.04 -10.24
CA PRO A 58 7.18 -3.17 -10.56
C PRO A 58 8.04 -2.78 -9.37
N SER A 59 9.36 -2.64 -9.59
CA SER A 59 10.33 -2.32 -8.53
C SER A 59 10.12 -0.99 -7.83
N ARG A 60 9.33 -0.09 -8.45
CA ARG A 60 8.93 1.20 -7.89
C ARG A 60 8.03 1.13 -6.65
N PHE A 61 7.34 0.01 -6.45
CA PHE A 61 6.55 -0.23 -5.24
C PHE A 61 7.44 -0.82 -4.15
N SER A 62 7.39 -0.31 -2.93
CA SER A 62 8.08 -0.91 -1.79
C SER A 62 7.26 -0.76 -0.52
N GLY A 63 7.41 -1.72 0.40
CA GLY A 63 6.77 -1.67 1.70
C GLY A 63 7.76 -1.59 2.84
N SER A 64 7.32 -0.98 3.93
CA SER A 64 8.00 -0.99 5.22
C SER A 64 6.98 -1.00 6.35
N ALA A 65 7.42 -1.40 7.54
CA ALA A 65 6.64 -1.31 8.76
C ALA A 65 7.52 -0.78 9.89
N SER A 66 6.92 0.00 10.79
CA SER A 66 7.56 0.50 12.01
C SER A 66 6.52 0.58 13.12
N GLY A 67 6.76 -0.14 14.22
CA GLY A 67 5.77 -0.31 15.28
C GLY A 67 4.47 -0.87 14.70
N SER A 68 3.35 -0.21 14.98
CA SER A 68 2.03 -0.60 14.46
C SER A 68 1.63 0.15 13.18
N THR A 69 2.60 0.64 12.39
CA THR A 69 2.32 1.38 11.15
C THR A 69 3.08 0.80 9.96
N GLY A 70 2.33 0.33 8.96
CA GLY A 70 2.80 -0.02 7.63
C GLY A 70 2.84 1.18 6.70
N THR A 71 3.78 1.19 5.76
CA THR A 71 3.91 2.21 4.71
C THR A 71 4.14 1.54 3.35
N LEU A 72 3.29 1.86 2.37
CA LEU A 72 3.56 1.62 0.95
C LEU A 72 4.21 2.86 0.37
N THR A 73 5.35 2.70 -0.28
CA THR A 73 6.01 3.75 -1.06
C THR A 73 5.91 3.41 -2.53
N ILE A 74 5.47 4.37 -3.34
CA ILE A 74 5.47 4.27 -4.80
C ILE A 74 6.37 5.38 -5.32
N THR A 75 7.53 5.03 -5.87
CA THR A 75 8.45 6.00 -6.47
C THR A 75 8.16 6.17 -7.96
N GLY A 76 8.32 7.37 -8.51
CA GLY A 76 8.06 7.59 -9.93
C GLY A 76 6.64 7.19 -10.33
N VAL A 77 5.65 7.73 -9.60
CA VAL A 77 4.21 7.48 -9.82
C VAL A 77 3.86 7.60 -11.30
N GLN A 78 3.09 6.64 -11.80
CA GLN A 78 2.59 6.63 -13.18
C GLN A 78 1.07 6.82 -13.21
N VAL A 79 0.52 7.15 -14.39
CA VAL A 79 -0.93 7.34 -14.55
C VAL A 79 -1.68 6.06 -14.20
N GLU A 80 -1.09 4.91 -14.50
CA GLU A 80 -1.67 3.59 -14.22
C GLU A 80 -1.68 3.23 -12.72
N ASP A 81 -1.04 4.04 -11.87
CA ASP A 81 -1.01 3.83 -10.42
C ASP A 81 -2.22 4.47 -9.71
N GLU A 82 -3.06 5.22 -10.43
CA GLU A 82 -4.34 5.72 -9.92
C GLU A 82 -5.28 4.53 -9.63
N ALA A 83 -5.58 4.31 -8.36
CA ALA A 83 -6.34 3.17 -7.88
C ALA A 83 -6.81 3.39 -6.44
N VAL A 84 -7.71 2.52 -5.97
CA VAL A 84 -7.93 2.36 -4.54
C VAL A 84 -6.87 1.42 -3.98
N TYR A 85 -6.21 1.83 -2.92
CA TYR A 85 -5.25 1.00 -2.18
C TYR A 85 -5.86 0.61 -0.84
N TYR A 86 -5.65 -0.65 -0.47
CA TYR A 86 -6.07 -1.19 0.82
C TYR A 86 -4.85 -1.75 1.54
N CYS A 87 -4.77 -1.48 2.84
CA CYS A 87 -3.92 -2.25 3.73
C CYS A 87 -4.70 -3.42 4.34
N GLY A 88 -3.98 -4.48 4.68
CA GLY A 88 -4.47 -5.58 5.50
C GLY A 88 -3.38 -6.06 6.46
N SER A 89 -3.80 -6.70 7.54
CA SER A 89 -2.94 -7.37 8.51
C SER A 89 -3.52 -8.69 9.00
#